data_AF-A0A2V5TRN5-F1
#
_entry.id   AF-A0A2V5TRN5-F1
#
_cell.length_a   1.000
_cell.length_b   1.000
_cell.length_c   1.000
_cell.angle_alpha   90.00
_cell.angle_beta   90.00
_cell.angle_gamma   90.00
#
_symmetry.space_group_name_H-M   'P 1'
#
loop_
_entity.id
_entity.type
_entity.pdbx_description
1 polymer ?
#
loop_
_entity_poly.entity_id
_entity_poly.type
_entity_poly.pdbx_seq_one_letter_code
_entity_poly.pdbx_strand_id
1 'polypeptide(L)' 'MSDIKFALRQLRKSPAFTCVAVFTLAVGIGLNTTIFSLINDLFLKGLPFPEPERVLHILTKGKDRTDEFQMSA' A
#
# COMPACT_ATOMS: atom_id res chain seq x y z
N MET A 1 -7.25 -5.87 36.13
CA MET A 1 -6.03 -5.02 36.01
C MET A 1 -4.74 -5.77 36.33
N SER A 2 -4.79 -6.88 37.08
CA SER A 2 -3.64 -7.74 37.39
C SER A 2 -2.99 -8.39 36.18
N ASP A 3 -3.76 -8.65 35.13
CA ASP A 3 -3.39 -9.49 33.99
C ASP A 3 -2.29 -8.84 33.13
N ILE A 4 -2.37 -7.52 32.92
CA ILE A 4 -1.33 -6.76 32.19
C ILE A 4 0.00 -6.79 32.94
N LYS A 5 -0.03 -6.63 34.27
CA LYS A 5 1.17 -6.70 35.13
C LYS A 5 1.78 -8.10 35.11
N PHE A 6 0.93 -9.13 35.08
CA PHE A 6 1.36 -10.52 35.01
C PHE A 6 1.99 -10.85 33.65
N ALA A 7 1.35 -10.43 32.55
CA ALA A 7 1.85 -10.57 31.18
C ALA A 7 3.20 -9.86 30.99
N LEU A 8 3.35 -8.63 31.50
CA LEU A 8 4.61 -7.88 31.43
C LEU A 8 5.74 -8.56 32.22
N ARG A 9 5.41 -9.16 33.37
CA ARG A 9 6.37 -9.93 34.18
C ARG A 9 6.75 -11.25 33.50
N GLN A 10 5.83 -11.85 32.74
CA GLN A 10 6.06 -13.06 31.97
C GLN A 10 6.96 -12.77 30.74
N LEU A 11 6.71 -11.66 30.02
CA LEU A 11 7.56 -11.17 28.94
C LEU A 11 9.01 -10.88 29.39
N ARG A 12 9.19 -10.35 30.61
CA ARG A 12 10.51 -10.13 31.21
C ARG A 12 11.19 -11.40 31.72
N LYS A 13 10.44 -12.49 31.93
CA LYS A 13 10.96 -13.78 32.42
C LYS A 13 11.52 -14.64 31.28
N SER A 14 11.03 -14.48 30.06
CA SER A 14 11.51 -15.17 28.85
C SER A 14 11.99 -14.18 27.77
N PRO A 15 13.06 -13.42 28.02
CA PRO A 15 13.52 -12.33 27.15
C PRO A 15 13.83 -12.80 25.71
N ALA A 16 14.29 -14.03 25.51
CA ALA A 16 14.57 -14.58 24.18
C ALA A 16 13.30 -14.68 23.31
N PHE A 17 12.21 -15.21 23.86
CA PHE A 17 10.93 -15.32 23.15
C PHE A 17 10.37 -13.93 22.83
N THR A 18 10.40 -13.02 23.81
CA THR A 18 9.97 -11.64 23.64
C THR A 18 10.76 -10.93 22.53
N CYS A 19 12.08 -11.09 22.49
CA CYS A 19 12.90 -10.53 21.42
C CYS A 19 12.48 -11.05 20.04
N VAL A 20 12.37 -12.37 19.87
CA VAL A 20 11.95 -12.96 18.59
C VAL A 20 10.55 -12.50 18.18
N ALA A 21 9.61 -12.44 19.13
CA ALA A 21 8.25 -11.96 18.88
C ALA A 21 8.24 -10.50 18.44
N VAL A 22 9.00 -9.63 19.13
CA VAL A 22 9.13 -8.20 18.78
C VAL A 22 9.79 -8.03 17.42
N PHE A 23 10.87 -8.76 17.13
CA PHE A 23 11.51 -8.72 15.81
C PHE A 23 10.57 -9.18 14.70
N THR A 24 9.84 -10.27 14.92
CA THR A 24 8.88 -10.79 13.95
C THR A 24 7.75 -9.78 13.69
N LEU A 25 7.20 -9.18 14.74
CA LEU A 25 6.20 -8.11 14.63
C LEU A 25 6.76 -6.88 13.91
N ALA A 26 7.95 -6.43 14.29
CA ALA A 26 8.61 -5.29 13.67
C ALA A 26 8.88 -5.51 12.19
N VAL A 27 9.34 -6.71 11.81
CA VAL A 27 9.56 -7.09 10.41
C VAL A 27 8.22 -7.20 9.68
N GLY A 28 7.20 -7.86 10.23
CA GLY A 28 5.89 -7.98 9.57
C GLY A 28 5.24 -6.61 9.29
N ILE A 29 5.32 -5.69 10.27
CA ILE A 29 4.78 -4.33 10.14
C ILE A 29 5.64 -3.49 9.18
N GLY A 30 6.97 -3.54 9.36
CA GLY A 30 7.93 -2.74 8.60
C GLY A 30 8.05 -3.18 7.14
N LEU A 31 7.92 -4.48 6.85
CA LEU A 31 7.98 -5.03 5.49
C LEU A 31 6.76 -4.63 4.68
N ASN A 32 5.56 -4.66 5.29
CA ASN A 32 4.35 -4.17 4.62
C ASN A 32 4.46 -2.69 4.23
N THR A 33 4.94 -1.86 5.17
CA THR A 33 5.17 -0.43 4.94
C THR A 33 6.27 -0.18 3.90
N THR A 34 7.38 -0.90 4.01
CA THR A 34 8.53 -0.78 3.10
C THR A 34 8.17 -1.19 1.68
N ILE A 35 7.38 -2.24 1.49
CA ILE A 35 6.91 -2.67 0.17
C ILE A 35 5.99 -1.61 -0.43
N PHE A 36 5.02 -1.08 0.33
CA PHE A 36 4.16 -0.02 -0.18
C PHE A 36 4.96 1.24 -0.49
N SER A 37 5.93 1.60 0.36
CA SER A 37 6.81 2.74 0.13
C SER A 37 7.71 2.53 -1.07
N LEU A 38 8.26 1.33 -1.28
CA LEU A 38 9.10 0.98 -2.44
C LEU A 38 8.28 0.97 -3.72
N ILE A 39 7.10 0.37 -3.71
CA ILE A 39 6.19 0.41 -4.85
C ILE A 39 5.81 1.86 -5.10
N ASN A 40 5.42 2.64 -4.10
CA ASN A 40 5.14 4.06 -4.29
C ASN A 40 6.36 4.82 -4.81
N ASP A 41 7.58 4.58 -4.32
CA ASP A 41 8.77 5.27 -4.81
C ASP A 41 9.16 4.83 -6.22
N LEU A 42 9.02 3.55 -6.58
CA LEU A 42 9.39 3.02 -7.88
C LEU A 42 8.31 3.22 -8.94
N PHE A 43 7.02 3.11 -8.57
CA PHE A 43 5.88 3.31 -9.45
C PHE A 43 5.42 4.77 -9.52
N LEU A 44 5.45 5.52 -8.41
CA LEU A 44 5.04 6.95 -8.38
C LEU A 44 6.22 7.93 -8.48
N LYS A 45 7.45 7.57 -8.09
CA LYS A 45 8.65 8.43 -8.21
C LYS A 45 9.73 7.89 -9.14
N GLY A 46 9.61 6.64 -9.58
CA GLY A 46 10.54 5.94 -10.49
C GLY A 46 10.19 6.08 -11.97
N LEU A 47 9.33 7.04 -12.32
CA LEU A 47 9.52 7.83 -13.52
C LEU A 47 9.58 9.29 -13.09
N PRO A 48 10.67 10.03 -13.37
CA PRO A 48 10.78 11.45 -13.07
C PRO A 48 9.68 12.18 -13.84
N PHE A 49 8.55 12.45 -13.20
CA PHE A 49 7.59 13.43 -13.70
C PHE A 49 7.80 14.71 -12.89
N PRO A 50 8.41 15.76 -13.50
CA PRO A 50 8.69 17.03 -12.83
C PRO A 50 7.44 17.83 -12.42
N GLU A 51 6.22 17.39 -12.78
CA GLU A 51 4.99 18.18 -12.63
C GLU A 51 3.79 17.28 -12.29
N PRO A 52 3.47 17.06 -11.00
CA PRO A 52 2.31 16.27 -10.57
C PRO A 52 0.95 16.88 -10.95
N GLU A 53 0.91 18.11 -11.49
CA GLU A 53 -0.32 18.74 -12.00
C GLU A 53 -0.76 18.23 -13.38
N ARG A 54 0.09 17.48 -14.10
CA ARG A 54 -0.22 16.94 -15.45
C ARG A 54 -0.62 15.47 -15.47
N VAL A 55 -1.13 14.92 -14.37
CA VAL A 55 -1.73 13.58 -14.38
C VAL A 55 -3.08 13.64 -15.11
N LEU A 56 -3.03 13.69 -16.44
CA LEU A 56 -4.17 13.62 -17.33
C LEU A 56 -4.65 12.17 -17.38
N HIS A 57 -5.70 11.90 -16.62
CA HIS A 57 -6.45 10.64 -16.67
C HIS A 57 -7.13 10.55 -18.04
N ILE A 58 -6.51 9.88 -19.01
CA ILE A 58 -7.12 9.65 -20.34
C ILE A 58 -8.21 8.60 -20.16
N LEU A 59 -9.40 9.06 -19.78
CA LEU A 59 -10.64 8.31 -19.93
C LEU A 59 -10.92 8.22 -21.42
N THR A 60 -10.49 7.14 -22.06
CA THR A 60 -10.93 6.84 -23.42
C THR A 60 -12.42 6.52 -23.35
N LYS A 61 -13.26 7.53 -23.61
CA LYS A 61 -14.68 7.34 -23.83
C LYS A 61 -14.78 6.62 -25.17
N GLY A 62 -15.07 5.31 -25.12
CA GLY A 62 -15.36 4.51 -26.31
C GLY A 62 -16.31 5.31 -27.19
N LYS A 63 -15.82 5.67 -28.38
CA LYS A 63 -16.58 6.37 -29.40
C LYS A 63 -17.64 5.38 -29.87
N ASP A 64 -18.80 5.42 -29.23
CA ASP A 64 -20.01 4.76 -29.72
C ASP A 64 -20.22 5.23 -31.15
N ARG A 65 -19.92 4.34 -32.08
CA ARG A 65 -20.31 4.45 -33.48
C ARG A 65 -21.81 4.15 -33.53
N THR A 66 -22.58 5.13 -33.09
CA THR A 66 -23.95 5.31 -33.58
C THR A 66 -23.83 6.15 -34.85
N ASP A 67 -23.13 5.60 -35.84
CA ASP A 67 -23.24 5.98 -37.24
C ASP A 67 -24.69 5.71 -37.63
N GLU A 68 -25.50 6.74 -37.44
CA GLU A 68 -26.54 7.17 -38.38
C GLU A 68 -27.13 6.02 -39.20
N PHE A 69 -28.03 5.29 -38.56
CA PHE A 69 -29.23 4.77 -39.21
C PHE A 69 -30.09 5.95 -39.71
N GLN A 70 -29.52 6.81 -40.56
CA GLN A 70 -30.20 7.95 -41.14
C GLN A 70 -29.99 7.91 -42.66
N MET A 71 -30.97 7.25 -43.29
CA MET A 71 -31.62 7.73 -44.50
C MET A 71 -30.81 7.62 -45.80
N SER A 72 -30.91 6.45 -46.44
CA SER A 72 -30.98 6.43 -47.91
C SER A 72 -32.42 6.14 -48.30
N ALA A 73 -33.11 7.21 -48.68
CA ALA A 73 -34.38 7.19 -49.40
C ALA A 73 -34.17 6.71 -50.85
#